data_AF-A0AAV4FSS2-F1
#
_entry.id   AF-A0AAV4FSS2-F1
#
_cell.length_a   1.000
_cell.length_b   1.000
_cell.length_c   1.000
_cell.angle_alpha   90.00
_cell.angle_beta   90.00
_cell.angle_gamma   90.00
#
_symmetry.space_group_name_H-M   'P 1'
#
loop_
_entity.id
_entity.type
_entity.pdbx_description
1 polymer ?
#
loop_
_entity_poly.entity_id
_entity_poly.type
_entity_poly.pdbx_seq_one_letter_code
_entity_poly.pdbx_strand_id
1 'polypeptide(L)'
;MAYINDKMDRKGQTTVFRPRTGHYTMKAHLHRTHKIGHTDLCSCGEAAETGEHALQDYQDYRMLTQAVWSCPTDLQTKLWGTIEEMEKNNSFIHQTGVTI
;
A
#
# COMPACT_ATOMS: atom_id res chain seq x y z
N MET A 1 3.45 -9.28 -25.10
CA MET A 1 3.55 -8.61 -23.79
C MET A 1 2.20 -7.98 -23.50
N ALA A 2 1.42 -8.53 -22.56
CA ALA A 2 0.18 -7.89 -22.14
C ALA A 2 0.53 -6.66 -21.31
N TYR A 3 0.05 -5.49 -21.72
CA TYR A 3 0.25 -4.25 -20.98
C TYR A 3 -0.71 -4.21 -19.78
N ILE A 4 -0.30 -3.59 -18.67
CA ILE A 4 -1.11 -3.41 -17.45
C ILE A 4 -2.50 -2.83 -17.77
N ASN A 5 -2.61 -2.02 -18.82
CA ASN A 5 -3.85 -1.40 -19.29
C ASN A 5 -4.95 -2.40 -19.72
N ASP A 6 -4.58 -3.63 -20.09
CA ASP A 6 -5.54 -4.64 -20.56
C ASP A 6 -6.14 -5.48 -19.42
N LYS A 7 -5.53 -5.43 -18.23
CA LYS A 7 -5.88 -6.29 -17.09
C LYS A 7 -6.41 -5.54 -15.87
N MET A 8 -6.16 -4.24 -15.78
CA MET A 8 -6.53 -3.44 -14.62
C MET A 8 -7.10 -2.09 -15.03
N ASP A 9 -8.22 -1.72 -14.43
CA ASP A 9 -8.85 -0.42 -14.65
C ASP A 9 -7.97 0.73 -14.14
N ARG A 10 -8.28 1.95 -14.59
CA ARG A 10 -7.48 3.14 -14.23
C ARG A 10 -7.42 3.38 -12.73
N LYS A 11 -8.48 3.04 -12.00
CA LYS A 11 -8.55 3.17 -10.56
C LYS A 11 -7.60 2.20 -9.87
N GLY A 12 -7.66 0.91 -10.22
CA GLY A 12 -6.77 -0.12 -9.70
C GLY A 12 -5.30 0.19 -9.97
N GLN A 13 -4.98 0.67 -11.19
CA GLN A 13 -3.63 1.12 -11.49
C GLN A 13 -3.16 2.20 -10.53
N THR A 14 -3.97 3.25 -10.34
CA THR A 14 -3.65 4.36 -9.44
C THR A 14 -3.44 3.87 -8.01
N THR A 15 -4.30 2.96 -7.54
CA THR A 15 -4.19 2.31 -6.24
C THR A 15 -2.83 1.64 -6.06
N VAL A 16 -2.38 0.84 -7.03
CA VAL A 16 -1.10 0.13 -6.98
C VAL A 16 0.11 1.07 -7.13
N PHE A 17 -0.04 2.20 -7.83
CA PHE A 17 1.04 3.18 -8.01
C PHE A 17 1.27 4.10 -6.81
N ARG A 18 0.25 4.36 -5.97
CA ARG A 18 0.39 5.23 -4.81
C ARG A 18 1.43 4.74 -3.77
N PRO A 19 1.44 3.45 -3.35
CA PRO A 19 2.46 2.94 -2.44
C PRO A 19 3.87 3.05 -3.03
N ARG A 20 3.99 2.99 -4.37
CA ARG A 20 5.27 3.12 -5.09
C ARG A 20 5.82 4.55 -5.11
N THR A 21 4.95 5.56 -4.99
CA THR A 21 5.25 6.95 -5.35
C THR A 21 5.22 7.91 -4.16
N GLY A 22 5.58 7.45 -2.97
CA GLY A 22 5.70 8.29 -1.77
C GLY A 22 4.38 8.89 -1.27
N HIS A 23 3.24 8.63 -1.93
CA HIS A 23 1.94 9.16 -1.54
C HIS A 23 1.58 8.73 -0.11
N TYR A 24 1.88 7.49 0.26
CA TYR A 24 1.64 6.99 1.63
C TYR A 24 2.36 7.86 2.67
N THR A 25 3.56 8.34 2.34
CA THR A 25 4.36 9.17 3.26
C THR A 25 3.91 10.64 3.32
N MET A 26 2.95 11.06 2.49
CA MET A 26 2.50 12.45 2.39
C MET A 26 2.00 12.98 3.72
N LYS A 27 1.17 12.21 4.43
CA LYS A 27 0.65 12.59 5.75
C LYS A 27 1.78 12.89 6.74
N ALA A 28 2.76 11.97 6.81
CA ALA A 28 3.91 12.14 7.68
C ALA A 28 4.76 13.36 7.29
N HIS A 29 4.96 13.57 5.99
CA HIS A 29 5.69 14.72 5.46
C HIS A 29 4.99 16.05 5.82
N LEU A 30 3.68 16.16 5.59
CA LEU A 30 2.89 17.36 5.89
C LEU A 30 2.92 17.69 7.39
N HIS A 31 2.81 16.69 8.26
CA HIS A 31 2.92 16.90 9.70
C HIS A 31 4.32 17.35 10.12
N ARG A 32 5.37 16.70 9.61
CA ARG A 32 6.77 17.03 9.97
C ARG A 32 7.16 18.44 9.52
N THR A 33 6.84 18.80 8.28
CA THR A 33 7.27 20.06 7.64
C THR A 33 6.35 21.23 7.98
N HIS A 34 5.03 21.01 8.00
CA HIS A 34 4.04 22.09 8.08
C HIS A 34 3.14 22.01 9.32
N LYS A 35 3.30 20.99 10.18
CA LYS A 35 2.42 20.74 11.34
C LYS A 35 0.94 20.63 10.96
N ILE A 36 0.67 20.15 9.74
CA ILE A 36 -0.68 19.87 9.26
C ILE A 36 -1.10 18.47 9.72
N GLY A 37 -2.30 18.37 10.31
CA GLY A 37 -2.81 17.13 10.91
C GLY A 37 -2.40 16.96 12.38
N HIS A 38 -2.91 15.91 13.03
CA HIS A 38 -2.67 15.66 14.45
C HIS A 38 -1.39 14.86 14.75
N THR A 39 -0.91 14.06 13.78
CA THR A 39 0.23 13.15 13.96
C THR A 39 0.85 12.77 12.61
N ASP A 40 2.15 12.45 12.60
CA ASP A 40 2.84 11.83 11.47
C ASP A 40 2.75 10.30 11.47
N LEU A 41 2.09 9.71 12.47
CA LEU A 41 1.93 8.27 12.60
C LEU A 41 0.72 7.75 11.82
N CYS A 42 0.80 6.50 11.40
CA CYS A 42 -0.31 5.69 10.92
C CYS A 42 -1.39 5.58 12.02
N SER A 43 -2.62 5.22 11.64
CA SER A 43 -3.73 5.01 12.58
C SER A 43 -3.42 4.00 13.68
N CYS A 44 -2.47 3.09 13.44
CA CYS A 44 -2.00 2.11 14.41
C CYS A 44 -1.11 2.70 15.52
N GLY A 45 -0.53 3.89 15.31
CA GLY A 45 0.37 4.53 16.27
C GLY A 45 1.81 4.02 16.31
N GLU A 46 2.17 2.97 15.55
CA GLU A 46 3.49 2.32 15.64
C GLU A 46 4.55 2.97 14.74
N ALA A 47 4.18 3.39 13.53
CA ALA A 47 5.10 3.97 12.56
C ALA A 47 4.42 5.00 11.68
N ALA A 48 5.21 5.74 10.89
CA ALA A 48 4.67 6.55 9.81
C ALA A 48 3.95 5.66 8.78
N GLU A 49 2.90 6.19 8.17
CA GLU A 49 2.20 5.49 7.09
C GLU A 49 3.11 5.45 5.85
N THR A 50 3.70 4.29 5.58
CA THR A 50 4.54 4.04 4.40
C THR A 50 3.96 2.87 3.61
N GLY A 51 4.38 2.71 2.36
CA GLY A 51 4.00 1.53 1.57
C GLY A 51 4.49 0.23 2.23
N GLU A 52 5.66 0.25 2.87
CA GLU A 52 6.18 -0.86 3.67
C GLU A 52 5.29 -1.16 4.86
N HIS A 53 4.99 -0.14 5.66
CA HIS A 53 4.17 -0.30 6.86
C HIS A 53 2.78 -0.85 6.50
N ALA A 54 2.12 -0.25 5.50
CA ALA A 54 0.78 -0.67 5.10
C ALA A 54 0.73 -2.08 4.49
N LEU A 55 1.77 -2.52 3.78
CA LEU A 55 1.78 -3.80 3.05
C LEU A 55 2.48 -4.96 3.78
N GLN A 56 3.29 -4.68 4.80
CA GLN A 56 4.09 -5.68 5.53
C GLN A 56 3.88 -5.63 7.04
N ASP A 57 4.08 -4.46 7.65
CA ASP A 57 4.28 -4.39 9.10
C ASP A 57 3.01 -4.12 9.90
N TYR A 58 1.95 -3.65 9.24
CA TYR A 58 0.73 -3.28 9.93
C TYR A 58 0.02 -4.52 10.49
N GLN A 59 0.10 -4.68 11.81
CA GLN A 59 -0.34 -5.87 12.54
C GLN A 59 -1.83 -6.19 12.33
N ASP A 60 -2.69 -5.17 12.25
CA ASP A 60 -4.13 -5.36 12.03
C ASP A 60 -4.43 -6.01 10.67
N TYR A 61 -3.51 -5.88 9.70
CA TYR A 61 -3.66 -6.48 8.38
C TYR A 61 -2.97 -7.82 8.23
N ARG A 62 -2.32 -8.38 9.26
CA ARG A 62 -1.58 -9.65 9.16
C ARG A 62 -2.40 -10.81 8.58
N MET A 63 -3.63 -10.99 9.04
CA MET A 63 -4.51 -12.06 8.55
C MET A 63 -4.84 -11.85 7.07
N LEU A 64 -5.13 -10.60 6.68
CA LEU A 64 -5.42 -10.26 5.30
C LEU A 64 -4.17 -10.42 4.41
N THR A 65 -3.00 -10.02 4.89
CA THR A 65 -1.72 -10.20 4.19
C THR A 65 -1.47 -11.68 3.92
N GLN A 66 -1.73 -12.57 4.90
CA GLN A 66 -1.60 -14.02 4.71
C GLN A 66 -2.65 -14.60 3.75
N ALA A 67 -3.86 -14.04 3.75
CA ALA A 67 -4.91 -14.46 2.82
C ALA A 67 -4.61 -14.06 1.36
N VAL A 68 -4.07 -12.85 1.16
CA VAL A 68 -3.72 -12.33 -0.18
C VAL A 68 -2.39 -12.92 -0.68
N TRP A 69 -1.40 -13.05 0.20
CA TRP A 69 -0.09 -13.64 -0.07
C TRP A 69 0.13 -14.88 0.80
N SER A 70 -0.21 -16.04 0.25
CA SER A 70 -0.12 -17.33 0.96
C SER A 70 1.32 -17.75 1.29
N CYS A 71 2.29 -17.25 0.53
CA CYS A 71 3.71 -17.43 0.77
C CYS A 71 4.33 -16.10 1.26
N PRO A 72 5.36 -16.15 2.13
CA PRO A 72 6.14 -14.98 2.48
C PRO A 72 6.61 -14.26 1.21
N THR A 73 6.08 -13.06 0.99
CA THR A 73 6.33 -12.25 -0.20
C THR A 73 6.96 -10.93 0.24
N ASP A 74 8.13 -10.61 -0.31
CA ASP A 74 8.87 -9.41 0.03
C ASP A 74 8.19 -8.14 -0.51
N LEU A 75 8.57 -6.97 0.02
CA LEU A 75 7.96 -5.69 -0.36
C LEU A 75 8.20 -5.34 -1.83
N GLN A 76 9.37 -5.66 -2.38
CA GLN A 76 9.70 -5.36 -3.77
C GLN A 76 8.76 -6.12 -4.71
N THR A 77 8.47 -7.38 -4.41
CA THR A 77 7.50 -8.19 -5.17
C THR A 77 6.07 -7.66 -5.01
N LYS A 78 5.64 -7.31 -3.79
CA LYS A 78 4.31 -6.72 -3.56
C LYS A 78 4.10 -5.39 -4.28
N LEU A 79 5.18 -4.59 -4.42
CA LEU A 79 5.13 -3.29 -5.07
C LEU A 79 5.34 -3.40 -6.58
N TRP A 80 6.34 -4.13 -7.05
CA TRP A 80 6.85 -4.09 -8.43
C TRP A 80 6.81 -5.44 -9.15
N GLY A 81 6.14 -6.43 -8.58
CA GLY A 81 6.02 -7.77 -9.15
C GLY A 81 5.21 -7.84 -10.44
N THR A 82 4.79 -9.06 -10.77
CA THR A 82 3.99 -9.34 -11.97
C THR A 82 2.61 -8.70 -11.90
N ILE A 83 1.85 -8.73 -13.01
CA ILE A 83 0.46 -8.25 -13.02
C ILE A 83 -0.39 -8.94 -11.96
N GLU A 84 -0.18 -10.24 -11.72
CA GLU A 84 -0.86 -11.00 -10.66
C GLU A 84 -0.55 -10.44 -9.27
N GLU A 85 0.70 -10.04 -9.02
CA GLU A 85 1.08 -9.37 -7.76
C GLU A 85 0.45 -7.98 -7.64
N MET A 86 0.28 -7.27 -8.76
CA MET A 86 -0.44 -5.99 -8.76
C MET A 86 -1.93 -6.18 -8.47
N GLU A 87 -2.56 -7.23 -8.99
CA GLU A 87 -3.96 -7.57 -8.70
C GLU A 87 -4.15 -7.92 -7.22
N LYS A 88 -3.23 -8.69 -6.63
CA LYS A 88 -3.18 -8.96 -5.19
C LYS A 88 -3.04 -7.68 -4.37
N ASN A 89 -2.10 -6.81 -4.74
CA ASN A 89 -1.90 -5.52 -4.10
C ASN A 89 -3.17 -4.64 -4.15
N ASN A 90 -3.81 -4.55 -5.32
CA ASN A 90 -5.06 -3.81 -5.50
C ASN A 90 -6.20 -4.40 -4.63
N SER A 91 -6.33 -5.73 -4.59
CA SER A 91 -7.31 -6.42 -3.74
C SER A 91 -7.07 -6.15 -2.26
N PHE A 92 -5.82 -6.19 -1.82
CA PHE A 92 -5.42 -5.86 -0.45
C PHE A 92 -5.80 -4.41 -0.09
N ILE A 93 -5.46 -3.43 -0.93
CA ILE A 93 -5.77 -2.02 -0.65
C ILE A 93 -7.29 -1.78 -0.65
N HIS A 94 -8.02 -2.45 -1.54
CA HIS A 94 -9.48 -2.36 -1.55
C HIS A 94 -10.12 -2.89 -0.26
N GLN A 95 -9.62 -4.02 0.27
CA GLN A 95 -10.14 -4.64 1.49
C GLN A 95 -9.74 -3.90 2.77
N THR A 96 -8.53 -3.34 2.82
CA THR A 96 -8.07 -2.54 3.97
C THR A 96 -8.71 -1.16 4.04
N GLY A 97 -9.21 -0.65 2.91
CA GLY A 97 -9.77 0.70 2.82
C GLY A 97 -8.72 1.80 3.05
N VAL A 98 -7.42 1.47 3.00
CA VAL A 98 -6.33 2.44 3.16
C VAL A 98 -6.49 3.52 2.10
N THR A 99 -6.91 4.68 2.57
CA THR A 99 -7.21 5.85 1.75
C THR A 99 -6.21 6.92 2.14
N ILE A 100 -5.37 7.26 1.16
CA ILE A 100 -4.49 8.43 1.19
C ILE A 100 -5.25 9.60 0.61
#